data_AF-A0A968WE56-F1
#
_entry.id   AF-A0A968WE56-F1
#
_cell.length_a   1.000
_cell.length_b   1.000
_cell.length_c   1.000
_cell.angle_alpha   90.00
_cell.angle_beta   90.00
_cell.angle_gamma   90.00
#
_symmetry.space_group_name_H-M   'P 1'
#
loop_
_entity.id
_entity.type
_entity.pdbx_description
1 polymer ?
#
loop_
_entity_poly.entity_id
_entity_poly.type
_entity_poly.pdbx_seq_one_letter_code
_entity_poly.pdbx_strand_id
1 'polypeptide(L)'
;MGKIKRQYRVISVHQTFNGQLKVNWKREYKKEFLCPQCNEPRIKFHAHPKTLCRVSWCCIACQLTGSLTQRVPAYIFRYRSDLECPNPNCQEIGNDGQKGWIYQIGKKGKLFTCRFCGVGFIPNSSHPSSWHSRQNQQKLSAFKFDEDTWDLRHFYENTTNRKRLNFHDIKPDWYKFQVKKYIQFQINSQSSAESILHFLSYFRQFGAIIQQKSIGSITKINREVILQFIDSIRTQASTTIYKKVHALKQFFEWLELDSNYLIRSRDFPKLSFNESNWLDEVTRKAIEEKLCKIPAPIARHYQVQLWTAARPEDICSMNFDCLKEENGNGMLGFTSIK
;
A
#
# COMPACT_ATOMS: atom_id res chain seq x y z
N MET A 1 17.61 35.62 14.32
CA MET A 1 16.71 34.89 13.39
C MET A 1 15.35 34.68 14.06
N GLY A 2 14.33 35.45 13.67
CA GLY A 2 12.99 35.36 14.26
C GLY A 2 12.28 34.05 13.87
N LYS A 3 11.75 33.32 14.86
CA LYS A 3 10.89 32.15 14.64
C LYS A 3 9.63 32.62 13.89
N ILE A 4 9.48 32.22 12.64
CA ILE A 4 8.23 32.41 11.87
C ILE A 4 7.12 31.67 12.61
N LYS A 5 6.26 32.40 13.34
CA LYS A 5 5.03 31.86 13.90
C LYS A 5 4.18 31.39 12.72
N ARG A 6 3.99 30.07 12.59
CA ARG A 6 3.05 29.48 11.63
C ARG A 6 1.67 30.05 11.91
N GLN A 7 1.18 30.94 11.06
CA GLN A 7 -0.21 31.41 11.12
C GLN A 7 -1.14 30.26 10.71
N TYR A 8 -1.97 29.83 11.66
CA TYR A 8 -3.00 28.84 11.44
C TYR A 8 -4.12 29.48 10.61
N ARG A 9 -4.45 28.93 9.44
CA ARG A 9 -5.75 29.22 8.84
C ARG A 9 -6.80 28.42 9.58
N VAL A 10 -7.64 29.14 10.33
CA VAL A 10 -8.75 28.62 11.15
C VAL A 10 -9.83 27.92 10.28
N ILE A 11 -9.85 28.18 8.98
CA ILE A 11 -10.85 27.69 8.04
C ILE A 11 -10.16 26.86 6.95
N SER A 12 -10.62 25.62 6.76
CA SER A 12 -10.24 24.79 5.60
C SER A 12 -11.36 24.78 4.57
N VAL A 13 -11.02 24.79 3.28
CA VAL A 13 -11.97 24.67 2.17
C VAL A 13 -11.73 23.36 1.43
N HIS A 14 -12.77 22.54 1.31
CA HIS A 14 -12.80 21.23 0.66
C HIS A 14 -13.81 21.24 -0.47
N GLN A 15 -13.53 20.56 -1.58
CA GLN A 15 -14.52 20.34 -2.63
C GLN A 15 -15.35 19.09 -2.34
N THR A 16 -16.67 19.19 -2.44
CA THR A 16 -17.64 18.11 -2.21
C THR A 16 -18.64 18.03 -3.37
N PHE A 17 -19.50 17.00 -3.36
CA PHE A 17 -20.56 16.84 -4.37
C PHE A 17 -21.54 18.02 -4.42
N ASN A 18 -21.73 18.71 -3.28
CA ASN A 18 -22.64 19.85 -3.14
C ASN A 18 -21.90 21.21 -3.20
N GLY A 19 -20.67 21.24 -3.75
CA GLY A 19 -19.86 22.44 -3.89
C GLY A 19 -18.74 22.55 -2.85
N GLN A 20 -18.36 23.78 -2.49
CA GLN A 20 -17.23 24.02 -1.58
C GLN A 20 -17.66 24.01 -0.11
N LEU A 21 -17.20 23.01 0.64
CA LEU A 21 -17.35 22.95 2.09
C LEU A 21 -16.24 23.76 2.78
N LYS A 22 -16.63 24.81 3.50
CA LYS A 22 -15.73 25.57 4.39
C LYS A 22 -15.96 25.10 5.83
N VAL A 23 -14.91 24.58 6.48
CA VAL A 23 -14.95 24.13 7.88
C VAL A 23 -14.10 25.06 8.73
N ASN A 24 -14.73 25.73 9.70
CA ASN A 24 -14.04 26.54 10.71
C ASN A 24 -13.64 25.68 11.91
N TRP A 25 -12.43 25.13 11.90
CA TRP A 25 -11.94 24.25 12.96
C TRP A 25 -11.83 24.88 14.35
N LYS A 26 -11.95 26.21 14.49
CA LYS A 26 -12.00 26.87 15.81
C LYS A 26 -13.43 26.95 16.35
N ARG A 27 -14.43 27.08 15.49
CA ARG A 27 -15.85 27.23 15.88
C ARG A 27 -16.62 25.91 15.82
N GLU A 28 -16.31 25.06 14.84
CA GLU A 28 -17.09 23.86 14.52
C GLU A 28 -16.52 22.58 15.15
N TYR A 29 -15.23 22.57 15.52
CA TYR A 29 -14.64 21.44 16.22
C TYR A 29 -14.99 21.49 17.71
N LYS A 30 -15.84 20.58 18.19
CA LYS A 30 -16.28 20.50 19.59
C LYS A 30 -15.45 19.54 20.43
N LYS A 31 -14.20 19.26 20.03
CA LYS A 31 -13.32 18.24 20.64
C LYS A 31 -13.90 16.82 20.52
N GLU A 32 -14.73 16.59 19.51
CA GLU A 32 -15.39 15.30 19.27
C GLU A 32 -14.46 14.19 18.74
N PHE A 33 -13.19 14.50 18.44
CA PHE A 33 -12.23 13.53 17.91
C PHE A 33 -11.23 13.12 19.00
N LEU A 34 -11.14 11.81 19.25
CA LEU A 34 -10.19 11.22 20.19
C LEU A 34 -8.94 10.74 19.46
N CYS A 35 -7.79 10.80 20.13
CA CYS A 35 -6.56 10.25 19.58
C CYS A 35 -6.69 8.72 19.45
N PRO A 36 -6.46 8.11 18.28
CA PRO A 36 -6.61 6.67 18.10
C PRO A 36 -5.61 5.84 18.92
N GLN A 37 -4.53 6.45 19.42
CA GLN A 37 -3.49 5.75 20.19
C GLN A 37 -3.66 5.90 21.71
N CYS A 38 -4.17 7.05 22.19
CA CYS A 38 -4.23 7.32 23.63
C CYS A 38 -5.60 7.80 24.12
N ASN A 39 -6.60 7.81 23.23
CA ASN A 39 -7.99 8.20 23.50
C ASN A 39 -8.21 9.61 24.07
N GLU A 40 -7.20 10.47 24.03
CA GLU A 40 -7.27 11.84 24.54
C GLU A 40 -8.00 12.77 23.54
N PRO A 41 -8.92 13.63 23.99
CA PRO A 41 -9.67 14.58 23.13
C PRO A 41 -8.81 15.77 22.65
N ARG A 42 -7.56 15.85 23.10
CA ARG A 42 -6.67 16.99 22.90
C ARG A 42 -5.88 16.85 21.60
N ILE A 43 -6.57 17.04 20.47
CA ILE A 43 -5.98 17.04 19.13
C ILE A 43 -5.82 18.48 18.62
N LYS A 44 -4.65 18.81 18.06
CA LYS A 44 -4.37 20.04 17.32
C LYS A 44 -4.40 19.77 15.82
N PHE A 45 -4.97 20.69 15.05
CA PHE A 45 -4.95 20.64 13.59
C PHE A 45 -3.94 21.63 13.03
N HIS A 46 -3.18 21.18 12.03
CA HIS A 46 -2.23 22.00 11.29
C HIS A 46 -2.68 22.12 9.84
N ALA A 47 -2.84 23.36 9.39
CA ALA A 47 -3.11 23.65 7.99
C ALA A 47 -1.79 23.78 7.21
N HIS A 48 -1.67 23.05 6.11
CA HIS A 48 -0.51 23.14 5.23
C HIS A 48 -0.93 23.72 3.86
N PRO A 49 -0.68 25.03 3.61
CA PRO A 49 -1.21 25.70 2.42
C PRO A 49 -0.57 25.24 1.10
N LYS A 50 0.60 24.57 1.16
CA LYS A 50 1.36 24.13 -0.02
C LYS A 50 1.32 22.61 -0.27
N THR A 51 0.56 21.85 0.52
CA THR A 51 0.44 20.39 0.36
C THR A 51 -0.99 20.00 0.00
N LEU A 52 -1.10 18.84 -0.65
CA LEU A 52 -2.36 18.31 -1.16
C LEU A 52 -3.31 17.89 -0.04
N CYS A 53 -2.75 17.29 1.01
CA CYS A 53 -3.44 17.24 2.29
C CYS A 53 -3.27 18.61 2.96
N ARG A 54 -4.37 19.36 3.02
CA ARG A 54 -4.38 20.72 3.60
C ARG A 54 -4.50 20.70 5.12
N VAL A 55 -4.82 19.57 5.74
CA VAL A 55 -5.05 19.46 7.19
C VAL A 55 -4.46 18.17 7.75
N SER A 56 -3.44 18.30 8.58
CA SER A 56 -2.92 17.23 9.42
C SER A 56 -3.36 17.43 10.86
N TRP A 57 -3.33 16.37 11.65
CA TRP A 57 -3.64 16.40 13.07
C TRP A 57 -2.44 15.92 13.89
N CYS A 58 -2.35 16.40 15.12
CA CYS A 58 -1.35 16.02 16.10
C CYS A 58 -2.02 15.86 17.47
N CYS A 59 -1.83 14.71 18.11
CA CYS A 59 -2.25 14.52 19.49
C CYS A 59 -1.29 15.27 20.43
N ILE A 60 -1.82 16.10 21.32
CA ILE A 60 -0.99 16.82 22.30
C ILE A 60 -0.35 15.87 23.32
N ALA A 61 -1.06 14.79 23.69
CA ALA A 61 -0.62 13.88 24.73
C ALA A 61 0.47 12.90 24.26
N CYS A 62 0.23 12.17 23.16
CA CYS A 62 1.17 11.15 22.67
C CYS A 62 1.98 11.58 21.44
N GLN A 63 1.81 12.81 20.95
CA GLN A 63 2.50 13.36 19.77
C GLN A 63 2.28 12.57 18.46
N LEU A 64 1.34 11.61 18.44
CA LEU A 64 0.95 10.93 17.22
C LEU A 64 0.42 11.95 16.21
N THR A 65 0.91 11.87 14.97
CA THR A 65 0.46 12.72 13.87
C THR A 65 -0.19 11.90 12.78
N GLY A 66 -1.20 12.49 12.14
CA GLY A 66 -1.89 11.85 11.03
C GLY A 66 -2.42 12.86 10.04
N SER A 67 -2.83 12.38 8.88
CA SER A 67 -3.45 13.17 7.82
C SER A 67 -4.94 12.90 7.82
N LEU A 68 -5.78 13.94 7.79
CA LEU A 68 -7.24 13.78 7.75
C LEU A 68 -7.77 13.36 6.38
N THR A 69 -6.92 13.32 5.36
CA THR A 69 -7.31 12.92 4.00
C THR A 69 -6.36 11.85 3.52
N GLN A 70 -6.88 10.76 2.97
CA GLN A 70 -6.06 9.81 2.22
C GLN A 70 -5.36 10.55 1.08
N ARG A 71 -4.17 10.08 0.69
CA ARG A 71 -3.41 10.71 -0.40
C ARG A 71 -4.16 10.50 -1.71
N VAL A 72 -4.94 11.49 -2.14
CA VAL A 72 -5.63 11.46 -3.42
C VAL A 72 -4.58 11.23 -4.53
N PRO A 73 -4.76 10.22 -5.40
CA PRO A 73 -3.82 9.96 -6.49
C PRO A 73 -3.71 11.15 -7.46
N ALA A 74 -2.51 11.37 -7.99
CA ALA A 74 -2.22 12.49 -8.91
C ALA A 74 -3.12 12.55 -10.14
N TYR A 75 -3.59 11.39 -10.61
CA TYR A 75 -4.48 11.32 -11.76
C TYR A 75 -5.87 11.89 -11.51
N ILE A 76 -6.28 12.03 -10.24
CA ILE A 76 -7.59 12.60 -9.88
C ILE A 76 -7.48 14.12 -9.74
N PHE A 77 -6.58 14.61 -8.86
CA PHE A 77 -6.55 16.04 -8.52
C PHE A 77 -5.74 16.91 -9.49
N ARG A 78 -5.05 16.32 -10.47
CA ARG A 78 -4.35 17.04 -11.55
C ARG A 78 -4.85 16.64 -12.93
N TYR A 79 -6.08 16.16 -12.98
CA TYR A 79 -6.75 15.87 -14.22
C TYR A 79 -6.86 17.14 -15.09
N ARG A 80 -6.79 16.96 -16.41
CA ARG A 80 -6.78 18.02 -17.41
C ARG A 80 -7.76 17.66 -18.50
N SER A 81 -8.94 18.24 -18.40
CA SER A 81 -10.02 17.99 -19.34
C SER A 81 -9.80 18.64 -20.71
N ASP A 82 -8.92 19.66 -20.75
CA ASP A 82 -8.53 20.42 -21.93
C ASP A 82 -7.52 19.71 -22.85
N LEU A 83 -7.08 18.51 -22.49
CA LEU A 83 -6.03 17.79 -23.21
C LEU A 83 -6.49 16.39 -23.59
N GLU A 84 -6.09 15.97 -24.79
CA GLU A 84 -6.29 14.63 -25.29
C GLU A 84 -5.01 13.80 -25.25
N CYS A 85 -5.17 12.49 -25.21
CA CYS A 85 -4.09 11.54 -25.29
C CYS A 85 -3.53 11.54 -26.72
N PRO A 86 -2.24 11.90 -26.89
CA PRO A 86 -1.64 11.95 -28.21
C PRO A 86 -1.36 10.55 -28.79
N ASN A 87 -1.49 9.49 -27.98
CA ASN A 87 -1.27 8.12 -28.43
C ASN A 87 -2.39 7.70 -29.40
N PRO A 88 -2.09 7.43 -30.69
CA PRO A 88 -3.10 7.01 -31.66
C PRO A 88 -3.82 5.73 -31.22
N ASN A 89 -3.11 4.83 -30.52
CA ASN A 89 -3.61 3.53 -30.08
C ASN A 89 -4.45 3.59 -28.79
N CYS A 90 -4.54 4.75 -28.13
CA CYS A 90 -5.36 4.90 -26.93
C CYS A 90 -6.80 5.21 -27.33
N GLN A 91 -7.70 4.23 -27.30
CA GLN A 91 -9.12 4.43 -27.67
C GLN A 91 -10.04 4.74 -26.48
N GLU A 92 -9.52 4.65 -25.26
CA GLU A 92 -10.26 4.94 -24.04
C GLU A 92 -10.71 6.41 -23.97
N ILE A 93 -11.93 6.64 -23.51
CA ILE A 93 -12.54 7.97 -23.41
C ILE A 93 -12.53 8.44 -21.94
N GLY A 94 -12.11 9.68 -21.74
CA GLY A 94 -12.08 10.35 -20.43
C GLY A 94 -13.47 10.77 -19.95
N ASN A 95 -13.53 11.33 -18.74
CA ASN A 95 -14.79 11.67 -18.08
C ASN A 95 -15.63 12.71 -18.85
N ASP A 96 -14.99 13.57 -19.65
CA ASP A 96 -15.65 14.66 -20.37
C ASP A 96 -15.70 14.41 -21.88
N GLY A 97 -15.58 13.14 -22.30
CA GLY A 97 -15.67 12.73 -23.70
C GLY A 97 -14.38 12.93 -24.50
N GLN A 98 -13.30 13.41 -23.87
CA GLN A 98 -12.01 13.58 -24.53
C GLN A 98 -11.29 12.24 -24.70
N LYS A 99 -10.41 12.14 -25.70
CA LYS A 99 -9.56 10.95 -25.87
C LYS A 99 -8.59 10.82 -24.69
N GLY A 100 -8.77 9.81 -23.86
CA GLY A 100 -7.91 9.45 -22.73
C GLY A 100 -8.08 10.28 -21.45
N TRP A 101 -7.46 9.83 -20.35
CA TRP A 101 -7.54 10.49 -19.05
C TRP A 101 -6.20 11.15 -18.70
N ILE A 102 -6.09 12.45 -18.92
CA ILE A 102 -4.80 13.17 -18.84
C ILE A 102 -4.61 13.82 -17.47
N TYR A 103 -3.43 13.64 -16.88
CA TYR A 103 -3.09 14.32 -15.64
C TYR A 103 -1.64 14.80 -15.59
N GLN A 104 -1.41 15.87 -14.83
CA GLN A 104 -0.09 16.50 -14.73
C GLN A 104 0.82 15.83 -13.69
N ILE A 105 2.07 15.54 -14.05
CA ILE A 105 3.10 14.98 -13.16
C ILE A 105 4.08 16.06 -12.70
N GLY A 106 4.40 16.07 -11.40
CA GLY A 106 5.43 16.95 -10.81
C GLY A 106 4.98 18.39 -10.50
N LYS A 107 5.76 19.12 -9.69
CA LYS A 107 5.42 20.49 -9.25
C LYS A 107 5.70 21.58 -10.31
N LYS A 108 6.42 21.26 -11.39
CA LYS A 108 6.91 22.23 -12.39
C LYS A 108 6.14 22.26 -13.72
N GLY A 109 4.99 21.59 -13.85
CA GLY A 109 4.03 21.91 -14.93
C GLY A 109 4.33 21.42 -16.34
N LYS A 110 5.45 20.76 -16.61
CA LYS A 110 5.86 20.48 -18.00
C LYS A 110 5.49 19.09 -18.54
N LEU A 111 5.13 18.14 -17.68
CA LEU A 111 4.91 16.75 -18.10
C LEU A 111 3.52 16.28 -17.69
N PHE A 112 2.81 15.70 -18.66
CA PHE A 112 1.45 15.18 -18.54
C PHE A 112 1.48 13.69 -18.83
N THR A 113 0.48 12.96 -18.39
CA THR A 113 0.42 11.51 -18.56
C THR A 113 -1.02 11.05 -18.74
N CYS A 114 -1.25 10.15 -19.70
CA CYS A 114 -2.51 9.44 -19.82
C CYS A 114 -2.59 8.31 -18.80
N ARG A 115 -3.67 8.24 -18.03
CA ARG A 115 -3.91 7.19 -17.03
C ARG A 115 -4.13 5.82 -17.67
N PHE A 116 -4.77 5.76 -18.83
CA PHE A 116 -5.12 4.52 -19.50
C PHE A 116 -3.90 3.87 -20.16
N CYS A 117 -3.27 4.54 -21.12
CA CYS A 117 -2.14 3.97 -21.87
C CYS A 117 -0.77 4.28 -21.23
N GLY A 118 -0.72 5.10 -20.17
CA GLY A 118 0.51 5.43 -19.45
C GLY A 118 1.49 6.34 -20.20
N VAL A 119 1.14 6.83 -21.40
CA VAL A 119 2.00 7.69 -22.21
C VAL A 119 2.17 9.04 -21.53
N GLY A 120 3.42 9.45 -21.33
CA GLY A 120 3.79 10.79 -20.87
C GLY A 120 4.07 11.71 -22.05
N PHE A 121 3.69 12.98 -21.95
CA PHE A 121 3.92 13.95 -23.02
C PHE A 121 4.00 15.39 -22.52
N ILE A 122 4.53 16.27 -23.37
CA ILE A 122 4.51 17.72 -23.18
C ILE A 122 3.43 18.29 -24.12
N PRO A 123 2.35 18.91 -23.61
CA PRO A 123 1.31 19.48 -24.45
C PRO A 123 1.88 20.61 -25.30
N ASN A 124 1.39 20.72 -26.55
CA ASN A 124 1.78 21.74 -27.52
C ASN A 124 3.25 21.70 -27.96
N SER A 125 3.96 20.59 -27.73
CA SER A 125 5.30 20.42 -28.28
C SER A 125 5.23 19.98 -29.75
N SER A 126 5.93 20.70 -30.62
CA SER A 126 6.12 20.34 -32.03
C SER A 126 7.23 19.31 -32.25
N HIS A 127 7.95 18.92 -31.19
CA HIS A 127 9.04 17.95 -31.29
C HIS A 127 8.53 16.51 -31.14
N PRO A 128 8.83 15.60 -32.08
CA PRO A 128 8.44 14.19 -32.00
C PRO A 128 8.94 13.48 -30.73
N SER A 129 10.04 13.95 -30.16
CA SER A 129 10.67 13.44 -28.93
C SER A 129 9.97 13.86 -27.63
N SER A 130 8.93 14.70 -27.71
CA SER A 130 8.13 15.12 -26.55
C SER A 130 7.25 14.01 -25.98
N TRP A 131 7.07 12.92 -26.74
CA TRP A 131 6.35 11.74 -26.34
C TRP A 131 7.28 10.85 -25.53
N HIS A 132 7.18 10.95 -24.21
CA HIS A 132 7.78 9.99 -23.31
C HIS A 132 6.82 8.81 -23.15
N SER A 133 6.85 7.87 -24.08
CA SER A 133 6.13 6.63 -23.86
C SER A 133 6.70 5.95 -22.60
N ARG A 134 5.84 5.65 -21.62
CA ARG A 134 6.18 4.58 -20.65
C ARG A 134 6.27 3.20 -21.33
N GLN A 135 6.05 3.14 -22.65
CA GLN A 135 6.38 1.98 -23.50
C GLN A 135 7.88 1.73 -23.65
N ASN A 136 8.75 2.62 -23.12
CA ASN A 136 9.97 2.11 -22.52
C ASN A 136 9.63 1.39 -21.20
N GLN A 137 8.80 0.33 -21.30
CA GLN A 137 9.15 -0.90 -20.62
C GLN A 137 10.60 -1.10 -21.05
N GLN A 138 11.56 -0.77 -20.18
CA GLN A 138 12.91 -1.29 -20.35
C GLN A 138 12.68 -2.77 -20.63
N LYS A 139 12.97 -3.19 -21.87
CA LYS A 139 12.92 -4.58 -22.30
C LYS A 139 13.53 -5.34 -21.14
N LEU A 140 12.70 -6.11 -20.43
CA LEU A 140 13.12 -6.77 -19.20
C LEU A 140 14.34 -7.60 -19.60
N SER A 141 15.51 -7.21 -19.08
CA SER A 141 16.75 -7.94 -19.32
C SER A 141 16.50 -9.39 -18.94
N ALA A 142 17.03 -10.35 -19.70
CA ALA A 142 16.81 -11.76 -19.39
C ALA A 142 17.07 -12.03 -17.90
N PHE A 143 16.15 -12.75 -17.25
CA PHE A 143 16.29 -13.08 -15.84
C PHE A 143 17.57 -13.88 -15.62
N LYS A 144 18.39 -13.46 -14.66
CA LYS A 144 19.60 -14.17 -14.24
C LYS A 144 19.50 -14.51 -12.76
N PHE A 145 19.52 -15.81 -12.46
CA PHE A 145 19.42 -16.29 -11.09
C PHE A 145 20.53 -15.72 -10.21
N ASP A 146 21.76 -15.61 -10.71
CA ASP A 146 22.92 -15.20 -9.93
C ASP A 146 22.90 -13.74 -9.48
N GLU A 147 22.08 -12.88 -10.10
CA GLU A 147 21.98 -11.48 -9.72
C GLU A 147 21.34 -11.31 -8.33
N ASP A 148 21.83 -10.36 -7.55
CA ASP A 148 21.31 -10.05 -6.20
C ASP A 148 20.06 -9.16 -6.23
N THR A 149 19.62 -8.73 -7.41
CA THR A 149 18.40 -7.95 -7.57
C THR A 149 17.49 -8.61 -8.60
N TRP A 150 16.29 -9.03 -8.20
CA TRP A 150 15.31 -9.61 -9.12
C TRP A 150 14.13 -8.67 -9.33
N ASP A 151 13.76 -8.43 -10.59
CA ASP A 151 12.57 -7.66 -10.93
C ASP A 151 11.34 -8.58 -10.94
N LEU A 152 10.35 -8.32 -10.08
CA LEU A 152 9.18 -9.19 -9.97
C LEU A 152 8.32 -9.24 -11.24
N ARG A 153 8.50 -8.30 -12.17
CA ARG A 153 7.84 -8.35 -13.49
C ARG A 153 8.26 -9.55 -14.33
N HIS A 154 9.35 -10.25 -13.99
CA HIS A 154 9.70 -11.52 -14.61
C HIS A 154 8.75 -12.66 -14.26
N PHE A 155 8.01 -12.54 -13.16
CA PHE A 155 7.23 -13.65 -12.59
C PHE A 155 5.74 -13.33 -12.45
N TYR A 156 5.35 -12.05 -12.48
CA TYR A 156 3.97 -11.62 -12.27
C TYR A 156 3.52 -10.64 -13.36
N GLU A 157 2.40 -10.95 -14.01
CA GLU A 157 1.90 -10.20 -15.17
C GLU A 157 1.35 -8.81 -14.82
N ASN A 158 0.95 -8.56 -13.57
CA ASN A 158 0.24 -7.34 -13.16
C ASN A 158 0.81 -6.66 -11.89
N THR A 159 2.13 -6.55 -11.78
CA THR A 159 2.73 -5.77 -10.67
C THR A 159 2.57 -4.26 -10.93
N THR A 160 1.47 -3.68 -10.45
CA THR A 160 1.19 -2.22 -10.45
C THR A 160 2.31 -1.38 -9.83
N ASN A 161 3.17 -2.01 -9.02
CA ASN A 161 4.38 -1.44 -8.47
C ASN A 161 5.59 -2.23 -8.98
N ARG A 162 6.60 -1.53 -9.54
CA ARG A 162 7.92 -2.07 -9.92
C ARG A 162 8.69 -2.55 -8.68
N LYS A 163 8.22 -3.62 -8.06
CA LYS A 163 8.80 -4.22 -6.86
C LYS A 163 10.00 -5.06 -7.29
N ARG A 164 11.13 -4.84 -6.60
CA ARG A 164 12.36 -5.60 -6.79
C ARG A 164 12.68 -6.34 -5.51
N LEU A 165 13.14 -7.58 -5.65
CA LEU A 165 13.75 -8.33 -4.57
C LEU A 165 15.22 -7.95 -4.52
N ASN A 166 15.76 -7.76 -3.31
CA ASN A 166 17.17 -7.45 -3.10
C ASN A 166 17.78 -8.40 -2.07
N PHE A 167 18.78 -9.16 -2.49
CA PHE A 167 19.47 -10.17 -1.72
C PHE A 167 20.83 -9.71 -1.17
N HIS A 168 21.28 -8.48 -1.45
CA HIS A 168 22.61 -7.99 -1.05
C HIS A 168 22.87 -8.13 0.45
N ASP A 169 21.88 -7.78 1.27
CA ASP A 169 21.98 -7.79 2.74
C ASP A 169 21.84 -9.20 3.35
N ILE A 170 21.71 -10.23 2.54
CA ILE A 170 21.63 -11.62 3.03
C ILE A 170 23.02 -12.21 3.02
N LYS A 171 23.51 -12.54 4.20
CA LYS A 171 24.80 -13.17 4.42
C LYS A 171 24.64 -14.37 5.35
N PRO A 172 25.58 -15.34 5.33
CA PRO A 172 26.67 -15.54 4.37
C PRO A 172 26.19 -16.02 2.99
N ASP A 173 27.09 -16.12 2.00
CA ASP A 173 26.71 -16.38 0.60
C ASP A 173 26.08 -17.77 0.37
N TRP A 174 26.49 -18.80 1.13
CA TRP A 174 25.84 -20.11 1.08
C TRP A 174 24.36 -20.02 1.50
N TYR A 175 24.05 -19.20 2.51
CA TYR A 175 22.70 -19.01 3.01
C TYR A 175 21.88 -18.18 2.02
N LYS A 176 22.48 -17.11 1.48
CA LYS A 176 21.87 -16.32 0.39
C LYS A 176 21.46 -17.21 -0.78
N PHE A 177 22.33 -18.14 -1.19
CA PHE A 177 22.04 -19.06 -2.28
C PHE A 177 20.82 -19.95 -1.99
N GLN A 178 20.71 -20.49 -0.77
CA GLN A 178 19.53 -21.28 -0.36
C GLN A 178 18.26 -20.43 -0.30
N VAL A 179 18.34 -19.20 0.22
CA VAL A 179 17.20 -18.27 0.24
C VAL A 179 16.74 -17.96 -1.19
N LYS A 180 17.65 -17.70 -2.13
CA LYS A 180 17.30 -17.44 -3.54
C LYS A 180 16.56 -18.63 -4.15
N LYS A 181 17.05 -19.86 -3.94
CA LYS A 181 16.37 -21.08 -4.41
C LYS A 181 14.96 -21.22 -3.81
N TYR A 182 14.83 -21.02 -2.51
CA TYR A 182 13.53 -21.12 -1.85
C TYR A 182 12.55 -20.03 -2.32
N ILE A 183 13.01 -18.79 -2.49
CA ILE A 183 12.17 -17.71 -3.02
C ILE A 183 11.71 -18.02 -4.44
N GLN A 184 12.59 -18.56 -5.30
CA GLN A 184 12.19 -19.01 -6.63
C GLN A 184 11.15 -20.14 -6.57
N PHE A 185 11.34 -21.12 -5.68
CA PHE A 185 10.36 -22.18 -5.43
C PHE A 185 8.98 -21.63 -4.99
N GLN A 186 8.98 -20.64 -4.09
CA GLN A 186 7.74 -20.00 -3.62
C GLN A 186 7.04 -19.20 -4.71
N ILE A 187 7.80 -18.50 -5.57
CA ILE A 187 7.28 -17.80 -6.75
C ILE A 187 6.62 -18.80 -7.71
N ASN A 188 7.30 -19.91 -8.01
CA ASN A 188 6.78 -20.96 -8.89
C ASN A 188 5.53 -21.65 -8.31
N SER A 189 5.43 -21.70 -6.98
CA SER A 189 4.25 -22.18 -6.25
C SER A 189 3.12 -21.13 -6.14
N GLN A 190 3.15 -20.08 -6.97
CA GLN A 190 2.12 -19.02 -7.04
C GLN A 190 1.93 -18.20 -5.76
N SER A 191 2.96 -18.09 -4.91
CA SER A 191 2.90 -17.15 -3.78
C SER A 191 2.72 -15.71 -4.25
N SER A 192 1.96 -14.91 -3.50
CA SER A 192 1.80 -13.48 -3.82
C SER A 192 3.13 -12.72 -3.73
N ALA A 193 3.29 -11.68 -4.54
CA ALA A 193 4.45 -10.79 -4.51
C ALA A 193 4.69 -10.17 -3.11
N GLU A 194 3.62 -9.90 -2.35
CA GLU A 194 3.72 -9.37 -0.99
C GLU A 194 4.26 -10.41 0.00
N SER A 195 3.79 -11.65 -0.10
CA SER A 195 4.31 -12.78 0.70
C SER A 195 5.81 -12.97 0.48
N ILE A 196 6.26 -12.92 -0.78
CA ILE A 196 7.68 -13.04 -1.14
C ILE A 196 8.53 -11.93 -0.50
N LEU A 197 8.05 -10.68 -0.50
CA LEU A 197 8.74 -9.56 0.15
C LEU A 197 8.84 -9.75 1.67
N HIS A 198 7.78 -10.26 2.28
CA HIS A 198 7.79 -10.60 3.70
C HIS A 198 8.79 -11.72 4.02
N PHE A 199 8.77 -12.82 3.27
CA PHE A 199 9.73 -13.91 3.42
C PHE A 199 11.18 -13.42 3.31
N LEU A 200 11.48 -12.60 2.31
CA LEU A 200 12.82 -12.04 2.13
C LEU A 200 13.26 -11.20 3.34
N SER A 201 12.36 -10.39 3.91
CA SER A 201 12.62 -9.63 5.13
C SER A 201 12.89 -10.53 6.33
N TYR A 202 12.14 -11.63 6.47
CA TYR A 202 12.32 -12.60 7.55
C TYR A 202 13.65 -13.34 7.43
N PHE A 203 13.99 -13.80 6.23
CA PHE A 203 15.25 -14.48 5.96
C PHE A 203 16.46 -13.58 6.10
N ARG A 204 16.34 -12.28 5.80
CA ARG A 204 17.40 -11.32 6.05
C ARG A 204 17.70 -11.17 7.55
N GLN A 205 16.67 -11.09 8.39
CA GLN A 205 16.85 -11.04 9.85
C GLN A 205 17.50 -12.32 10.37
N PHE A 206 17.09 -13.48 9.89
CA PHE A 206 17.74 -14.74 10.26
C PHE A 206 19.19 -14.84 9.75
N GLY A 207 19.46 -14.34 8.54
CA GLY A 207 20.82 -14.26 7.97
C GLY A 207 21.78 -13.45 8.83
N ALA A 208 21.31 -12.36 9.46
CA ALA A 208 22.11 -11.60 10.42
C ALA A 208 22.56 -12.45 11.62
N ILE A 209 21.70 -13.35 12.13
CA ILE A 209 22.05 -14.28 13.21
C ILE A 209 23.06 -15.34 12.72
N ILE A 210 22.84 -15.89 11.52
CA ILE A 210 23.78 -16.85 10.90
C ILE A 210 25.17 -16.23 10.75
N GLN A 211 25.23 -14.98 10.29
CA GLN A 211 26.47 -14.23 10.13
C GLN A 211 27.13 -13.94 11.48
N GLN A 212 26.36 -13.48 12.48
CA GLN A 212 26.88 -13.19 13.83
C GLN A 212 27.50 -14.42 14.49
N LYS A 213 26.92 -15.61 14.28
CA LYS A 213 27.43 -16.89 14.79
C LYS A 213 28.47 -17.55 13.90
N SER A 214 28.86 -16.90 12.79
CA SER A 214 29.83 -17.44 11.82
C SER A 214 29.50 -18.86 11.37
N ILE A 215 28.22 -19.14 11.13
CA ILE A 215 27.75 -20.46 10.74
C ILE A 215 28.18 -20.73 9.29
N GLY A 216 29.12 -21.66 9.12
CA GLY A 216 29.73 -21.96 7.82
C GLY A 216 28.90 -22.86 6.90
N SER A 217 27.86 -23.54 7.41
CA SER A 217 27.05 -24.46 6.62
C SER A 217 25.67 -24.68 7.24
N ILE A 218 24.75 -25.17 6.41
CA ILE A 218 23.39 -25.50 6.82
C ILE A 218 23.32 -26.52 7.97
N THR A 219 24.22 -27.51 7.98
CA THR A 219 24.29 -28.58 8.99
C THR A 219 24.64 -28.09 10.39
N LYS A 220 25.17 -26.86 10.50
CA LYS A 220 25.52 -26.23 11.78
C LYS A 220 24.35 -25.42 12.37
N ILE A 221 23.22 -25.32 11.66
CA ILE A 221 22.00 -24.74 12.23
C ILE A 221 21.47 -25.70 13.30
N ASN A 222 21.53 -25.25 14.54
CA ASN A 222 21.04 -25.99 15.69
C ASN A 222 20.00 -25.17 16.46
N ARG A 223 19.46 -25.76 17.51
CA ARG A 223 18.40 -25.13 18.30
C ARG A 223 18.83 -23.83 18.99
N GLU A 224 20.09 -23.67 19.37
CA GLU A 224 20.59 -22.43 20.00
C GLU A 224 20.46 -21.23 19.05
N VAL A 225 20.75 -21.43 17.76
CA VAL A 225 20.62 -20.42 16.71
C VAL A 225 19.16 -19.99 16.55
N ILE A 226 18.23 -20.95 16.61
CA ILE A 226 16.79 -20.67 16.52
C ILE A 226 16.30 -19.87 17.73
N LEU A 227 16.73 -20.24 18.94
CA LEU A 227 16.34 -19.53 20.16
C LEU A 227 16.84 -18.08 20.14
N GLN A 228 18.06 -17.83 19.66
CA GLN A 228 18.57 -16.46 19.50
C GLN A 228 17.78 -15.65 18.47
N PHE A 229 17.37 -16.29 17.38
CA PHE A 229 16.47 -15.62 16.43
C PHE A 229 15.15 -15.24 17.10
N ILE A 230 14.52 -16.14 17.85
CA ILE A 230 13.28 -15.87 18.57
C ILE A 230 13.47 -14.74 19.59
N ASP A 231 14.57 -14.76 20.35
CA ASP A 231 14.90 -13.71 21.31
C ASP A 231 15.11 -12.34 20.62
N SER A 232 15.68 -12.32 19.41
CA SER A 232 15.88 -11.09 18.63
C SER A 232 14.57 -10.44 18.18
N ILE A 233 13.48 -11.22 18.08
CA ILE A 233 12.16 -10.74 17.63
C ILE A 233 11.11 -10.66 18.75
N ARG A 234 11.46 -10.98 20.00
CA ARG A 234 10.50 -11.08 21.12
C ARG A 234 9.71 -9.81 21.43
N THR A 235 10.23 -8.64 21.03
CA THR A 235 9.58 -7.34 21.26
C THR A 235 8.54 -6.99 20.20
N GLN A 236 8.39 -7.82 19.17
CA GLN A 236 7.42 -7.62 18.10
C GLN A 236 6.05 -8.19 18.47
N ALA A 237 5.01 -7.80 17.75
CA ALA A 237 3.66 -8.35 17.94
C ALA A 237 3.64 -9.88 17.73
N SER A 238 2.88 -10.60 18.56
CA SER A 238 2.77 -12.07 18.51
C SER A 238 2.42 -12.61 17.12
N THR A 239 1.55 -11.93 16.38
CA THR A 239 1.20 -12.29 15.00
C THR A 239 2.38 -12.20 14.04
N THR A 240 3.24 -11.19 14.22
CA THR A 240 4.47 -11.02 13.43
C THR A 240 5.50 -12.10 13.78
N ILE A 241 5.68 -12.39 15.07
CA ILE A 241 6.58 -13.46 15.54
C ILE A 241 6.12 -14.80 14.96
N TYR A 242 4.83 -15.11 15.05
CA TYR A 242 4.24 -16.33 14.51
C TYR A 242 4.55 -16.48 13.01
N LYS A 243 4.29 -15.44 12.20
CA LYS A 243 4.58 -15.46 10.75
C LYS A 243 6.04 -15.72 10.43
N LYS A 244 6.96 -15.09 11.19
CA LYS A 244 8.41 -15.26 11.01
C LYS A 244 8.87 -16.67 11.36
N VAL A 245 8.47 -17.18 12.52
CA VAL A 245 8.83 -18.52 12.97
C VAL A 245 8.23 -19.59 12.05
N HIS A 246 6.98 -19.40 11.60
CA HIS A 246 6.34 -20.27 10.63
C HIS A 246 7.08 -20.30 9.29
N ALA A 247 7.43 -19.13 8.74
CA ALA A 247 8.16 -19.04 7.48
C ALA A 247 9.55 -19.72 7.56
N LEU A 248 10.25 -19.59 8.69
CA LEU A 248 11.50 -20.32 8.92
C LEU A 248 11.29 -21.82 9.04
N LYS A 249 10.22 -22.26 9.71
CA LYS A 249 9.89 -23.69 9.81
C LYS A 249 9.67 -24.32 8.44
N GLN A 250 8.87 -23.67 7.59
CA GLN A 250 8.64 -24.12 6.22
C GLN A 250 9.92 -24.11 5.38
N PHE A 251 10.77 -23.10 5.55
CA PHE A 251 12.07 -23.05 4.88
C PHE A 251 12.99 -24.19 5.31
N PHE A 252 13.05 -24.52 6.60
CA PHE A 252 13.86 -25.63 7.10
C PHE A 252 13.32 -26.99 6.67
N GLU A 253 11.99 -27.14 6.60
CA GLU A 253 11.36 -28.34 6.06
C GLU A 253 11.68 -28.51 4.56
N TRP A 254 11.63 -27.43 3.77
CA TRP A 254 12.06 -27.45 2.38
C TRP A 254 13.55 -27.77 2.20
N LEU A 255 14.37 -27.41 3.19
CA LEU A 255 15.79 -27.77 3.25
C LEU A 255 16.05 -29.18 3.79
N GLU A 256 15.01 -29.97 4.06
CA GLU A 256 15.09 -31.32 4.62
C GLU A 256 15.79 -31.37 5.99
N LEU A 257 15.73 -30.29 6.76
CA LEU A 257 16.16 -30.26 8.16
C LEU A 257 15.04 -30.77 9.06
N ASP A 258 15.40 -31.30 10.23
CA ASP A 258 14.43 -31.67 11.27
C ASP A 258 13.79 -30.40 11.87
N SER A 259 12.82 -29.85 11.16
CA SER A 259 12.15 -28.59 11.50
C SER A 259 11.34 -28.71 12.79
N ASN A 260 10.91 -29.92 13.17
CA ASN A 260 10.17 -30.18 14.42
C ASN A 260 11.10 -30.20 15.64
N TYR A 261 12.33 -30.68 15.48
CA TYR A 261 13.37 -30.54 16.50
C TYR A 261 13.85 -29.09 16.64
N LEU A 262 14.12 -28.43 15.51
CA LEU A 262 14.63 -27.06 15.46
C LEU A 262 13.60 -26.06 15.99
N ILE A 263 12.34 -26.13 15.52
CA ILE A 263 11.23 -25.26 15.89
C ILE A 263 10.08 -26.09 16.46
N ARG A 264 9.95 -26.05 17.79
CA ARG A 264 8.93 -26.78 18.55
C ARG A 264 7.64 -25.98 18.62
N SER A 265 6.52 -26.66 18.83
CA SER A 265 5.21 -26.00 18.97
C SER A 265 5.16 -24.95 20.08
N ARG A 266 5.93 -25.13 21.16
CA ARG A 266 6.06 -24.15 22.26
C ARG A 266 6.80 -22.87 21.90
N ASP A 267 7.56 -22.88 20.80
CA ASP A 267 8.33 -21.73 20.34
C ASP A 267 7.42 -20.70 19.63
N PHE A 268 6.18 -21.09 19.31
CA PHE A 268 5.17 -20.19 18.76
C PHE A 268 4.46 -19.42 19.88
N PRO A 269 4.27 -18.10 19.72
CA PRO A 269 3.53 -17.31 20.69
C PRO A 269 2.05 -17.73 20.68
N LYS A 270 1.40 -17.65 21.85
CA LYS A 270 -0.06 -17.76 21.92
C LYS A 270 -0.68 -16.54 21.22
N LEU A 271 -1.53 -16.78 20.25
CA LEU A 271 -2.26 -15.73 19.55
C LEU A 271 -3.53 -15.41 20.33
N SER A 272 -3.63 -14.18 20.84
CA SER A 272 -4.91 -13.63 21.28
C SER A 272 -5.63 -13.08 20.05
N PHE A 273 -6.76 -13.68 19.71
CA PHE A 273 -7.67 -13.07 18.75
C PHE A 273 -8.41 -11.97 19.49
N ASN A 274 -7.98 -10.72 19.30
CA ASN A 274 -8.81 -9.60 19.70
C ASN A 274 -10.09 -9.67 18.89
N GLU A 275 -11.23 -9.45 19.53
CA GLU A 275 -12.48 -9.25 18.83
C GLU A 275 -12.31 -8.12 17.82
N SER A 276 -12.93 -8.28 16.65
CA SER A 276 -12.91 -7.24 15.64
C SER A 276 -13.48 -5.95 16.24
N ASN A 277 -12.80 -4.83 16.01
CA ASN A 277 -13.29 -3.54 16.47
C ASN A 277 -14.41 -3.07 15.55
N TRP A 278 -15.64 -3.46 15.87
CA TRP A 278 -16.83 -3.09 15.12
C TRP A 278 -17.16 -1.61 15.33
N LEU A 279 -17.58 -0.93 14.27
CA LEU A 279 -18.14 0.41 14.40
C LEU A 279 -19.54 0.31 15.01
N ASP A 280 -19.75 0.98 16.15
CA ASP A 280 -21.06 1.06 16.77
C ASP A 280 -22.06 1.84 15.88
N GLU A 281 -23.35 1.64 16.16
CA GLU A 281 -24.43 2.26 15.39
C GLU A 281 -24.35 3.78 15.39
N VAL A 282 -23.95 4.37 16.52
CA VAL A 282 -23.79 5.81 16.68
C VAL A 282 -22.70 6.34 15.75
N THR A 283 -21.56 5.68 15.69
CA THR A 283 -20.46 6.05 14.80
C THR A 283 -20.84 5.85 13.34
N ARG A 284 -21.54 4.76 13.00
CA ARG A 284 -22.00 4.51 11.61
C ARG A 284 -22.94 5.61 11.13
N LYS A 285 -23.96 5.97 11.92
CA LYS A 285 -24.86 7.09 11.59
C LYS A 285 -24.13 8.42 11.45
N ALA A 286 -23.19 8.70 12.36
CA ALA A 286 -22.39 9.92 12.27
C ALA A 286 -21.49 9.97 11.02
N ILE A 287 -21.04 8.82 10.51
CA ILE A 287 -20.33 8.73 9.23
C ILE A 287 -21.30 9.01 8.08
N GLU A 288 -22.47 8.36 8.06
CA GLU A 288 -23.49 8.53 7.01
C GLU A 288 -23.93 9.98 6.84
N GLU A 289 -24.25 10.67 7.94
CA GLU A 289 -24.61 12.10 7.95
C GLU A 289 -23.50 13.00 7.37
N LYS A 290 -22.25 12.53 7.42
CA LYS A 290 -21.07 13.27 6.95
C LYS A 290 -20.55 12.78 5.60
N LEU A 291 -21.15 11.75 4.97
CA LEU A 291 -20.70 11.25 3.66
C LEU A 291 -20.77 12.33 2.56
N CYS A 292 -21.73 13.25 2.65
CA CYS A 292 -21.83 14.40 1.75
C CYS A 292 -20.60 15.36 1.81
N LYS A 293 -19.75 15.23 2.84
CA LYS A 293 -18.56 16.05 3.06
C LYS A 293 -17.30 15.48 2.39
N ILE A 294 -17.35 14.29 1.80
CA ILE A 294 -16.23 13.66 1.07
C ILE A 294 -16.53 13.54 -0.43
N PRO A 295 -15.51 13.37 -1.30
CA PRO A 295 -15.72 13.20 -2.74
C PRO A 295 -16.64 12.02 -3.07
N ALA A 296 -17.56 12.24 -4.01
CA ALA A 296 -18.60 11.25 -4.37
C ALA A 296 -18.08 9.84 -4.70
N PRO A 297 -16.91 9.64 -5.38
CA PRO A 297 -16.38 8.30 -5.60
C PRO A 297 -15.99 7.58 -4.31
N ILE A 298 -15.45 8.31 -3.33
CA ILE A 298 -15.02 7.75 -2.03
C ILE A 298 -16.25 7.45 -1.16
N ALA A 299 -17.25 8.35 -1.17
CA ALA A 299 -18.53 8.11 -0.49
C ALA A 299 -19.21 6.85 -1.03
N ARG A 300 -19.28 6.70 -2.36
CA ARG A 300 -19.85 5.51 -3.01
C ARG A 300 -19.07 4.25 -2.68
N HIS A 301 -17.74 4.31 -2.70
CA HIS A 301 -16.90 3.18 -2.26
C HIS A 301 -17.29 2.72 -0.87
N TYR A 302 -17.33 3.63 0.11
CA TYR A 302 -17.71 3.31 1.49
C TYR A 302 -19.11 2.73 1.59
N GLN A 303 -20.09 3.28 0.87
CA GLN A 303 -21.46 2.77 0.87
C GLN A 303 -21.52 1.34 0.35
N VAL A 304 -20.89 1.04 -0.80
CA VAL A 304 -20.83 -0.32 -1.34
C VAL A 304 -20.20 -1.27 -0.32
N GLN A 305 -19.13 -0.83 0.34
CA GLN A 305 -18.45 -1.58 1.41
C GLN A 305 -19.34 -1.87 2.61
N LEU A 306 -20.13 -0.89 3.05
CA LEU A 306 -21.04 -1.02 4.16
C LEU A 306 -22.16 -2.02 3.85
N TRP A 307 -22.71 -1.97 2.64
CA TRP A 307 -23.81 -2.84 2.21
C TRP A 307 -23.38 -4.26 1.88
N THR A 308 -22.16 -4.46 1.36
CA THR A 308 -21.68 -5.77 0.90
C THR A 308 -20.70 -6.44 1.85
N ALA A 309 -20.14 -5.71 2.82
CA ALA A 309 -18.97 -6.10 3.60
C ALA A 309 -17.75 -6.52 2.73
N ALA A 310 -17.69 -6.10 1.46
CA ALA A 310 -16.61 -6.46 0.55
C ALA A 310 -15.29 -5.80 0.94
N ARG A 311 -14.17 -6.47 0.63
CA ARG A 311 -12.85 -5.91 0.93
C ARG A 311 -12.57 -4.71 0.02
N PRO A 312 -11.76 -3.73 0.47
CA PRO A 312 -11.40 -2.59 -0.38
C PRO A 312 -10.80 -2.98 -1.73
N GLU A 313 -10.03 -4.07 -1.77
CA GLU A 313 -9.41 -4.56 -3.00
C GLU A 313 -10.44 -5.14 -3.97
N ASP A 314 -11.44 -5.86 -3.46
CA ASP A 314 -12.53 -6.41 -4.27
C ASP A 314 -13.31 -5.28 -4.96
N ILE A 315 -13.66 -4.22 -4.19
CA ILE A 315 -14.38 -3.06 -4.73
C ILE A 315 -13.54 -2.30 -5.77
N CYS A 316 -12.24 -2.11 -5.51
CA CYS A 316 -11.34 -1.45 -6.46
C CYS A 316 -11.17 -2.23 -7.77
N SER A 317 -11.45 -3.52 -7.75
CA SER A 317 -11.27 -4.44 -8.89
C SER A 317 -12.59 -4.74 -9.61
N MET A 318 -13.69 -4.09 -9.21
CA MET A 318 -14.99 -4.26 -9.87
C MET A 318 -14.95 -3.65 -11.27
N ASN A 319 -15.49 -4.40 -12.23
CA ASN A 319 -15.70 -3.89 -13.59
C ASN A 319 -16.85 -2.88 -13.61
N PHE A 320 -16.89 -2.02 -14.63
CA PHE A 320 -17.93 -1.00 -14.76
C PHE A 320 -19.35 -1.59 -14.93
N ASP A 321 -19.47 -2.80 -15.47
CA ASP A 321 -20.69 -3.56 -15.70
C ASP A 321 -21.06 -4.52 -14.55
N CYS A 322 -20.44 -4.33 -13.37
CA CYS A 322 -20.66 -5.19 -12.21
C CYS A 322 -22.05 -5.08 -11.58
N LEU A 323 -22.83 -4.04 -11.85
CA LEU A 323 -24.16 -3.86 -11.28
C LEU A 323 -25.23 -4.43 -12.23
N LYS A 324 -25.94 -5.47 -11.78
CA LYS A 324 -27.08 -6.06 -12.49
C LYS A 324 -28.34 -5.84 -11.69
N GLU A 325 -29.45 -5.52 -12.35
CA GLU A 325 -30.74 -5.41 -11.68
C GLU A 325 -31.53 -6.70 -11.91
N GLU A 326 -31.88 -7.39 -10.82
CA GLU A 326 -32.76 -8.56 -10.86
C GLU A 326 -33.93 -8.32 -9.90
N ASN A 327 -35.15 -8.37 -10.42
CA ASN A 327 -36.40 -8.22 -9.65
C ASN A 327 -36.47 -6.95 -8.78
N GLY A 328 -35.96 -5.82 -9.28
CA GLY A 328 -35.93 -4.54 -8.55
C GLY A 328 -34.86 -4.45 -7.47
N ASN A 329 -33.99 -5.46 -7.34
CA ASN A 329 -32.82 -5.45 -6.46
C ASN A 329 -31.54 -5.35 -7.30
N GLY A 330 -30.65 -4.43 -6.93
CA GLY A 330 -29.31 -4.34 -7.50
C GLY A 330 -28.39 -5.42 -6.95
N MET A 331 -27.90 -6.31 -7.81
CA MET A 331 -26.88 -7.31 -7.51
C MET A 331 -25.51 -6.84 -8.02
N LEU A 332 -24.48 -7.01 -7.18
CA LEU A 332 -23.10 -6.71 -7.54
C LEU A 332 -22.36 -8.00 -7.90
N GLY A 333 -21.94 -8.12 -9.15
CA GLY A 333 -21.10 -9.19 -9.65
C GLY A 333 -19.63 -8.92 -9.35
N PHE A 334 -19.06 -9.70 -8.44
CA PHE A 334 -17.61 -9.75 -8.24
C PHE A 334 -17.01 -10.71 -9.27
N THR A 335 -16.33 -10.18 -10.29
CA THR A 335 -15.46 -11.01 -11.13
C THR A 335 -14.23 -11.38 -10.32
N SER A 336 -14.14 -12.63 -9.87
CA SER A 336 -12.88 -13.17 -9.36
C SER A 336 -11.87 -13.15 -10.51
N ILE A 337 -10.88 -12.26 -10.43
CA ILE A 337 -9.69 -12.35 -11.26
C ILE A 337 -9.00 -13.64 -10.82
N LYS A 338 -9.03 -14.66 -11.69
CA LYS A 338 -8.27 -15.90 -11.49
C LYS A 338 -6.78 -15.66 -11.63
#